data_AF-A0A922JX25-F1
#
_entry.id   AF-A0A922JX25-F1
#
_cell.length_a   1.000
_cell.length_b   1.000
_cell.length_c   1.000
_cell.angle_alpha   90.00
_cell.angle_beta   90.00
_cell.angle_gamma   90.00
#
_symmetry.space_group_name_H-M   'P 1'
#
loop_
_entity.id
_entity.type
_entity.pdbx_description
1 polymer ?
#
loop_
_entity_poly.entity_id
_entity_poly.type
_entity_poly.pdbx_seq_one_letter_code
_entity_poly.pdbx_strand_id
1 'polypeptide(L)'
;MTTVPNTPSSSFHCLSLSLSLSLSLSLSLSVFFGVVKKKMGIRFILMVNKQGQTRLAQYYEYLTLEERRALEGEIVRKCLARTEQQCSFVEHRNYKIVYRRYASLFFLVGVDNDENELAILEFIHLLVETMDRHFGNVCELDIMFHLEKAHFMLEEMVMNGCIVETSKSNILTPIQLMEKA
;
A
#
# COMPACT_ATOMS: atom_id res chain seq x y z
N MET A 1 -48.65 26.17 -55.82
CA MET A 1 -49.65 25.77 -54.81
C MET A 1 -49.28 24.38 -54.31
N THR A 2 -49.30 24.22 -52.98
CA THR A 2 -49.16 23.00 -52.16
C THR A 2 -47.85 22.22 -52.22
N THR A 3 -47.03 22.52 -51.21
CA THR A 3 -45.82 21.83 -50.75
C THR A 3 -46.13 20.48 -50.08
N VAL A 4 -45.20 19.54 -50.25
CA VAL A 4 -45.10 18.18 -49.67
C VAL A 4 -45.06 18.21 -48.12
N PRO A 5 -45.71 17.28 -47.40
CA PRO A 5 -45.56 17.15 -45.94
C PRO A 5 -44.29 16.37 -45.58
N ASN A 6 -43.47 16.96 -44.71
CA ASN A 6 -42.34 16.31 -44.06
C ASN A 6 -42.78 15.71 -42.72
N THR A 7 -42.57 14.40 -42.55
CA THR A 7 -42.39 13.70 -41.26
C THR A 7 -40.98 13.09 -41.31
N PRO A 8 -40.17 13.07 -40.22
CA PRO A 8 -40.53 12.37 -38.98
C PRO A 8 -40.08 13.06 -37.68
N SER A 9 -40.99 13.13 -36.70
CA SER A 9 -40.72 13.54 -35.32
C SER A 9 -40.93 12.37 -34.37
N SER A 10 -39.92 11.51 -34.19
CA SER A 10 -39.91 10.53 -33.07
C SER A 10 -38.55 9.92 -32.76
N SER A 11 -37.53 10.07 -33.61
CA SER A 11 -36.21 9.44 -33.40
C SER A 11 -35.19 10.30 -32.64
N PHE A 12 -35.41 11.61 -32.48
CA PHE A 12 -34.43 12.50 -31.83
C PHE A 12 -34.59 12.67 -30.32
N HIS A 13 -35.77 12.38 -29.76
CA HIS A 13 -36.02 12.54 -28.32
C HIS A 13 -35.52 11.36 -27.47
N CYS A 14 -35.23 10.20 -28.08
CA CYS A 14 -34.73 9.03 -27.38
C CYS A 14 -33.19 9.06 -27.20
N LEU A 15 -32.47 9.62 -28.18
CA LEU A 15 -31.01 9.74 -28.14
C LEU A 15 -30.50 10.78 -27.12
N SER A 16 -31.30 11.81 -26.81
CA SER A 16 -30.92 12.79 -25.78
C SER A 16 -31.05 12.23 -24.37
N LEU A 17 -32.03 11.36 -24.10
CA LEU A 17 -32.18 10.70 -22.80
C LEU A 17 -31.14 9.59 -22.56
N SER A 18 -30.70 8.89 -23.61
CA SER A 18 -29.66 7.86 -23.48
C SER A 18 -28.28 8.46 -23.19
N LEU A 19 -27.95 9.62 -23.78
CA LEU A 19 -26.68 10.30 -23.48
C LEU A 19 -26.67 10.97 -22.10
N SER A 20 -27.82 11.47 -21.62
CA SER A 20 -27.91 12.03 -20.26
C SER A 20 -27.76 10.96 -19.18
N LEU A 21 -28.29 9.75 -19.39
CA LEU A 21 -28.12 8.63 -18.46
C LEU A 21 -26.68 8.09 -18.45
N SER A 22 -25.99 8.06 -19.61
CA SER A 22 -24.59 7.62 -19.68
C SER A 22 -23.62 8.61 -19.02
N LEU A 23 -23.84 9.92 -19.17
CA LEU A 23 -23.04 10.93 -18.47
C LEU A 23 -23.36 10.99 -16.97
N SER A 24 -24.61 10.75 -16.55
CA SER A 24 -24.93 10.67 -15.11
C SER A 24 -24.33 9.45 -14.44
N LEU A 25 -24.24 8.30 -15.13
CA LEU A 25 -23.52 7.14 -14.62
C LEU A 25 -22.00 7.33 -14.62
N SER A 26 -21.42 8.03 -15.60
CA SER A 26 -19.98 8.29 -15.61
C SER A 26 -19.57 9.30 -14.55
N LEU A 27 -20.33 10.38 -14.34
CA LEU A 27 -20.10 11.32 -13.24
C LEU A 27 -20.37 10.65 -11.89
N SER A 28 -21.39 9.79 -11.78
CA SER A 28 -21.59 9.02 -10.56
C SER A 28 -20.43 8.08 -10.31
N LEU A 29 -19.86 7.40 -11.32
CA LEU A 29 -18.64 6.60 -11.12
C LEU A 29 -17.44 7.46 -10.73
N SER A 30 -17.20 8.61 -11.35
CA SER A 30 -16.08 9.50 -10.99
C SER A 30 -16.24 10.13 -9.59
N VAL A 31 -17.48 10.42 -9.17
CA VAL A 31 -17.80 10.94 -7.84
C VAL A 31 -17.81 9.81 -6.80
N PHE A 32 -18.21 8.59 -7.14
CA PHE A 32 -18.13 7.42 -6.25
C PHE A 32 -16.69 6.92 -6.08
N PHE A 33 -15.87 6.99 -7.13
CA PHE A 33 -14.42 6.76 -7.05
C PHE A 33 -13.68 7.90 -6.34
N GLY A 34 -14.28 9.11 -6.30
CA GLY A 34 -13.69 10.32 -5.72
C GLY A 34 -14.10 10.66 -4.27
N VAL A 35 -15.04 9.94 -3.65
CA VAL A 35 -15.65 10.33 -2.36
C VAL A 35 -15.37 9.36 -1.20
N VAL A 36 -14.57 8.32 -1.41
CA VAL A 36 -13.92 7.64 -0.28
C VAL A 36 -12.43 7.93 -0.36
N LYS A 37 -12.02 9.10 0.14
CA LYS A 37 -10.69 9.20 0.76
C LYS A 37 -10.71 8.21 1.92
N LYS A 38 -10.42 6.94 1.61
CA LYS A 38 -10.14 5.92 2.61
C LYS A 38 -9.00 6.51 3.42
N LYS A 39 -9.20 6.66 4.73
CA LYS A 39 -8.14 7.11 5.62
C LYS A 39 -7.08 6.00 5.60
N MET A 40 -6.04 6.18 4.78
CA MET A 40 -4.99 5.18 4.59
C MET A 40 -3.89 5.48 5.59
N GLY A 41 -3.92 4.83 6.74
CA GLY A 41 -2.87 5.05 7.75
C GLY A 41 -1.49 4.72 7.18
N ILE A 42 -1.37 3.58 6.52
CA ILE A 42 -0.13 3.09 5.90
C ILE A 42 -0.24 3.14 4.37
N ARG A 43 0.71 3.81 3.72
CA ARG A 43 0.78 3.95 2.26
C ARG A 43 1.62 2.85 1.62
N PHE A 44 2.78 2.56 2.21
CA PHE A 44 3.69 1.52 1.73
C PHE A 44 4.56 0.98 2.86
N ILE A 45 5.04 -0.25 2.68
CA ILE A 45 6.00 -0.93 3.55
C ILE A 45 7.14 -1.43 2.64
N LEU A 46 8.38 -1.08 2.99
CA LEU A 46 9.57 -1.47 2.25
C LEU A 46 10.57 -2.14 3.18
N MET A 47 11.23 -3.18 2.68
CA MET A 47 12.37 -3.82 3.32
C MET A 47 13.57 -3.68 2.41
N VAL A 48 14.66 -3.11 2.92
CA VAL A 48 15.80 -2.69 2.11
C VAL A 48 17.09 -3.09 2.80
N ASN A 49 18.06 -3.64 2.06
CA ASN A 49 19.38 -3.92 2.62
C ASN A 49 20.19 -2.62 2.78
N LYS A 50 21.25 -2.64 3.58
CA LYS A 50 22.30 -1.60 3.70
C LYS A 50 22.85 -1.11 2.35
N GLN A 51 22.80 -1.92 1.29
CA GLN A 51 23.21 -1.53 -0.07
C GLN A 51 22.15 -0.72 -0.83
N GLY A 52 20.95 -0.53 -0.27
CA GLY A 52 19.83 0.13 -0.95
C GLY A 52 19.02 -0.77 -1.87
N GLN A 53 19.23 -2.09 -1.82
CA GLN A 53 18.44 -3.05 -2.59
C GLN A 53 17.13 -3.37 -1.86
N THR A 54 16.00 -3.12 -2.52
CA THR A 54 14.67 -3.50 -2.04
C THR A 54 14.51 -5.02 -2.09
N ARG A 55 14.20 -5.64 -0.94
CA ARG A 55 13.92 -7.07 -0.79
C ARG A 55 12.44 -7.39 -0.82
N LEU A 56 11.64 -6.53 -0.20
CA LEU A 56 10.19 -6.62 -0.18
C LEU A 56 9.62 -5.21 -0.33
N ALA A 57 8.57 -5.08 -1.12
CA ALA A 57 7.83 -3.84 -1.27
C ALA A 57 6.33 -4.12 -1.35
N GLN A 58 5.58 -3.54 -0.42
CA GLN A 58 4.11 -3.60 -0.39
C GLN A 58 3.55 -2.19 -0.48
N TYR A 59 2.59 -1.99 -1.39
CA TYR A 59 1.95 -0.70 -1.64
C TYR A 59 0.45 -0.82 -1.42
N TYR A 60 -0.13 0.08 -0.62
CA TYR A 60 -1.56 0.15 -0.36
C TYR A 60 -2.26 1.25 -1.16
N GLU A 61 -1.48 2.15 -1.74
CA GLU A 61 -1.96 3.18 -2.64
C GLU A 61 -1.60 2.84 -4.10
N TYR A 62 -2.50 3.23 -5.00
CA TYR A 62 -2.25 3.11 -6.43
C TYR A 62 -1.21 4.15 -6.87
N LEU A 63 -0.01 3.65 -7.18
CA LEU A 63 1.10 4.41 -7.76
C LEU A 63 1.52 3.78 -9.08
N THR A 64 1.89 4.60 -10.06
CA THR A 64 2.47 4.12 -11.32
C THR A 64 3.86 3.52 -11.09
N LEU A 65 4.34 2.66 -12.00
CA LEU A 65 5.64 2.01 -11.85
C LEU A 65 6.81 3.02 -11.79
N GLU A 66 6.71 4.10 -12.56
CA GLU A 66 7.71 5.17 -12.58
C GLU A 66 7.75 5.93 -11.25
N GLU A 67 6.59 6.28 -10.71
CA GLU A 67 6.47 6.94 -9.41
C GLU A 67 6.99 6.06 -8.28
N ARG A 68 6.68 4.75 -8.29
CA ARG A 68 7.21 3.80 -7.29
C ARG A 68 8.73 3.77 -7.28
N ARG A 69 9.35 3.63 -8.46
CA ARG A 69 10.82 3.61 -8.58
C ARG A 69 11.46 4.92 -8.11
N ALA A 70 10.86 6.05 -8.48
CA ALA A 70 11.35 7.35 -8.05
C ALA A 70 11.24 7.54 -6.53
N LEU A 71 10.10 7.13 -5.95
CA LEU A 71 9.82 7.19 -4.52
C LEU A 71 10.76 6.29 -3.72
N GLU A 72 10.90 5.01 -4.10
CA GLU A 72 11.84 4.08 -3.47
C GLU A 72 13.26 4.66 -3.49
N GLY A 73 13.73 5.10 -4.66
CA GLY A 73 15.07 5.64 -4.82
C GLY A 73 15.31 6.89 -3.97
N GLU A 74 14.34 7.79 -3.84
CA GLU A 74 14.48 8.99 -3.00
C GLU A 74 14.49 8.64 -1.50
N ILE A 75 13.55 7.79 -1.07
CA ILE A 75 13.38 7.43 0.35
C ILE A 75 14.57 6.60 0.85
N VAL A 76 14.98 5.58 0.09
CA VAL A 76 16.09 4.71 0.47
C VAL A 76 17.37 5.50 0.62
N ARG A 77 17.68 6.41 -0.33
CA ARG A 77 18.85 7.28 -0.22
C ARG A 77 18.78 8.19 1.01
N LYS A 78 17.62 8.79 1.29
CA LYS A 78 17.43 9.63 2.48
C LYS A 78 17.61 8.85 3.78
N CYS A 79 17.06 7.64 3.88
CA CYS A 79 17.15 6.82 5.10
C CYS A 79 18.54 6.23 5.31
N LEU A 80 19.22 5.76 4.25
CA LEU A 80 20.57 5.19 4.35
C LEU A 80 21.66 6.23 4.62
N ALA A 81 21.43 7.50 4.24
CA ALA A 81 22.36 8.59 4.53
C ALA A 81 22.34 9.03 6.01
N ARG A 82 21.37 8.55 6.81
CA ARG A 82 21.20 8.96 8.21
C ARG A 82 22.06 8.13 9.16
N THR A 83 22.51 8.77 10.22
CA THR A 83 23.29 8.12 11.29
C THR A 83 22.36 7.54 12.37
N GLU A 84 22.86 6.58 13.16
CA GLU A 84 22.07 5.89 14.21
C GLU A 84 21.65 6.82 15.37
N GLN A 85 22.27 8.00 15.49
CA GLN A 85 21.92 9.00 16.49
C GLN A 85 20.75 9.91 16.06
N GLN A 86 20.34 9.84 14.80
CA GLN A 86 19.24 10.63 14.28
C GLN A 86 17.90 9.95 14.53
N CYS A 87 16.82 10.74 14.55
CA CYS A 87 15.49 10.19 14.80
C CYS A 87 15.06 9.18 13.71
N SER A 88 14.29 8.18 14.13
CA SER A 88 13.69 7.13 13.29
C SER A 88 12.54 7.63 12.40
N PHE A 89 12.26 8.93 12.43
CA PHE A 89 11.17 9.58 11.72
C PHE A 89 11.75 10.54 10.68
N VAL A 90 11.29 10.41 9.44
CA VAL A 90 11.69 11.27 8.33
C VAL A 90 10.44 11.87 7.72
N GLU A 91 10.31 13.17 7.80
CA GLU A 91 9.25 13.89 7.11
C GLU A 91 9.58 13.99 5.62
N HIS A 92 8.61 13.62 4.79
CA HIS A 92 8.77 13.65 3.34
C HIS A 92 7.51 14.19 2.67
N ARG A 93 7.58 15.45 2.23
CA ARG A 93 6.48 16.14 1.53
C ARG A 93 5.18 16.13 2.35
N ASN A 94 4.28 15.19 2.03
CA ASN A 94 2.92 15.10 2.58
C ASN A 94 2.69 13.85 3.43
N TYR A 95 3.74 13.08 3.72
CA TYR A 95 3.67 11.89 4.56
C TYR A 95 4.94 11.74 5.38
N LYS A 96 4.88 10.92 6.43
CA LYS A 96 5.99 10.62 7.31
C LYS A 96 6.51 9.23 6.98
N ILE A 97 7.80 9.04 7.18
CA ILE A 97 8.46 7.75 6.99
C ILE A 97 9.03 7.35 8.34
N VAL A 98 8.53 6.24 8.86
CA VAL A 98 9.06 5.61 10.06
C VAL A 98 9.98 4.49 9.62
N TYR A 99 11.23 4.51 10.07
CA TYR A 99 12.19 3.46 9.71
C TYR A 99 12.91 2.90 10.93
N ARG A 100 13.27 1.62 10.87
CA ARG A 100 14.08 0.97 11.90
C ARG A 100 15.02 -0.05 11.28
N ARG A 101 16.25 -0.08 11.79
CA ARG A 101 17.29 -1.01 11.35
C ARG A 101 17.27 -2.28 12.21
N TYR A 102 17.22 -3.44 11.57
CA TYR A 102 17.39 -4.76 12.18
C TYR A 102 18.50 -5.51 11.44
N ALA A 103 19.66 -5.68 12.08
CA ALA A 103 20.86 -6.28 11.49
C ALA A 103 21.30 -5.62 10.16
N SER A 104 21.19 -6.33 9.03
CA SER A 104 21.51 -5.82 7.68
C SER A 104 20.31 -5.18 6.98
N LEU A 105 19.09 -5.37 7.50
CA LEU A 105 17.86 -4.91 6.90
C LEU A 105 17.34 -3.62 7.54
N PHE A 106 16.81 -2.74 6.69
CA PHE A 106 16.08 -1.55 7.05
C PHE A 106 14.61 -1.77 6.71
N PHE A 107 13.76 -1.55 7.69
CA PHE A 107 12.32 -1.57 7.54
C PHE A 107 11.85 -0.13 7.45
N LEU A 108 11.14 0.23 6.39
CA LEU A 108 10.64 1.58 6.15
C LEU A 108 9.13 1.50 5.94
N VAL A 109 8.37 2.32 6.66
CA VAL A 109 6.92 2.40 6.56
C VAL A 109 6.54 3.84 6.28
N GLY A 110 5.87 4.06 5.15
CA GLY A 110 5.30 5.36 4.80
C GLY A 110 3.89 5.48 5.38
N VAL A 111 3.66 6.50 6.18
CA VAL A 111 2.38 6.76 6.86
C VAL A 111 1.90 8.18 6.68
N ASP A 112 0.58 8.36 6.71
CA ASP A 112 0.00 9.70 6.68
C ASP A 112 0.37 10.51 7.93
N ASN A 113 0.31 11.84 7.83
CA ASN A 113 0.76 12.75 8.90
C ASN A 113 -0.04 12.62 10.20
N ASP A 114 -1.26 12.10 10.12
CA ASP A 114 -2.21 11.96 11.22
C ASP A 114 -1.98 10.69 12.06
N GLU A 115 -1.12 9.78 11.60
CA GLU A 115 -0.83 8.53 12.28
C GLU A 115 0.23 8.69 13.37
N ASN A 116 0.13 7.87 14.41
CA ASN A 116 1.09 7.88 15.52
C ASN A 116 2.37 7.13 15.13
N GLU A 117 3.48 7.86 15.04
CA GLU A 117 4.75 7.33 14.59
C GLU A 117 5.32 6.26 15.53
N LEU A 118 5.05 6.37 16.84
CA LEU A 118 5.47 5.38 17.83
C LEU A 118 4.70 4.06 17.68
N ALA A 119 3.41 4.14 17.37
CA ALA A 119 2.59 2.95 17.11
C ALA A 119 3.10 2.19 15.87
N ILE A 120 3.53 2.91 14.83
CA ILE A 120 4.13 2.32 13.63
C ILE A 120 5.51 1.72 13.94
N LEU A 121 6.30 2.35 14.81
CA LEU A 121 7.59 1.81 15.22
C LEU A 121 7.44 0.48 16.00
N GLU A 122 6.43 0.38 16.87
CA GLU A 122 6.06 -0.86 17.54
C GLU A 122 5.50 -1.91 16.58
N PHE A 123 4.72 -1.48 15.58
CA PHE A 123 4.25 -2.37 14.52
C PHE A 123 5.41 -2.99 13.72
N ILE A 124 6.43 -2.21 13.36
CA ILE A 124 7.63 -2.73 12.70
C ILE A 124 8.31 -3.78 13.61
N HIS A 125 8.36 -3.55 14.91
CA HIS A 125 8.95 -4.49 15.84
C HIS A 125 8.16 -5.79 15.91
N LEU A 126 6.83 -5.71 16.03
CA LEU A 126 5.93 -6.85 16.02
C LEU A 126 6.10 -7.68 14.73
N LEU A 127 6.22 -7.01 13.58
CA LEU A 127 6.43 -7.68 12.29
C LEU A 127 7.72 -8.51 12.30
N VAL A 128 8.85 -7.91 12.73
CA VAL A 128 10.14 -8.61 12.79
C VAL A 128 10.10 -9.77 13.78
N GLU A 129 9.49 -9.59 14.96
CA GLU A 129 9.34 -10.67 15.94
C GLU A 129 8.44 -11.80 15.45
N THR A 130 7.42 -11.49 14.65
CA THR A 130 6.54 -12.50 14.07
C THR A 130 7.28 -13.31 13.00
N MET A 131 8.08 -12.64 12.15
CA MET A 131 8.98 -13.32 11.21
C MET A 131 10.02 -14.18 11.93
N ASP A 132 10.64 -13.67 12.99
CA ASP A 132 11.64 -14.42 13.76
C ASP A 132 11.05 -15.69 14.39
N ARG A 133 9.81 -15.61 14.91
CA ARG A 133 9.08 -16.77 15.42
C ARG A 133 8.73 -17.79 14.34
N HIS A 134 8.46 -17.34 13.11
CA HIS A 134 8.14 -18.22 11.99
C HIS A 134 9.37 -18.97 11.48
N PHE A 135 10.49 -18.25 11.24
CA PHE A 135 11.69 -18.81 10.63
C PHE A 135 12.67 -19.45 11.62
N GLY A 136 12.62 -19.08 12.90
CA GLY A 136 13.49 -19.62 13.94
C GLY A 136 14.94 -19.10 13.81
N ASN A 137 15.14 -17.82 14.18
CA ASN A 137 16.32 -16.98 13.88
C ASN A 137 16.32 -16.48 12.45
N VAL A 138 15.50 -15.45 12.18
CA VAL A 138 15.36 -14.91 10.83
C VAL A 138 16.65 -14.23 10.36
N CYS A 139 17.14 -14.62 9.18
CA CYS A 139 18.17 -13.87 8.47
C CYS A 139 17.65 -13.26 7.16
N GLU A 140 18.36 -12.28 6.59
CA GLU A 140 17.98 -11.66 5.32
C GLU A 140 17.77 -12.69 4.21
N LEU A 141 18.61 -13.72 4.17
CA LEU A 141 18.56 -14.75 3.14
C LEU A 141 17.28 -15.60 3.25
N ASP A 142 16.81 -15.88 4.46
CA ASP A 142 15.58 -16.66 4.67
C ASP A 142 14.35 -15.93 4.16
N ILE A 143 14.29 -14.61 4.41
CA ILE A 143 13.22 -13.74 3.91
C ILE A 143 13.25 -13.68 2.39
N MET A 144 14.44 -13.59 1.78
CA MET A 144 14.58 -13.60 0.32
C MET A 144 14.18 -14.94 -0.30
N PHE A 145 14.52 -16.05 0.35
CA PHE A 145 14.21 -17.40 -0.15
C PHE A 145 12.71 -17.71 0.00
N HIS A 146 12.06 -17.19 1.04
CA HIS A 146 10.65 -17.39 1.32
C HIS A 146 9.84 -16.08 1.22
N LEU A 147 10.07 -15.32 0.14
CA LEU A 147 9.46 -14.00 -0.05
C LEU A 147 7.92 -14.07 -0.08
N GLU A 148 7.36 -15.11 -0.70
CA GLU A 148 5.90 -15.33 -0.75
C GLU A 148 5.31 -15.44 0.65
N LYS A 149 5.96 -16.19 1.55
CA LYS A 149 5.52 -16.32 2.94
C LYS A 149 5.56 -14.96 3.62
N ALA A 150 6.63 -14.19 3.46
CA ALA A 150 6.75 -12.86 4.05
C ALA A 150 5.66 -11.89 3.58
N HIS A 151 5.27 -11.93 2.29
CA HIS A 151 4.11 -11.18 1.80
C HIS A 151 2.81 -11.63 2.45
N PHE A 152 2.56 -12.94 2.56
CA PHE A 152 1.37 -13.45 3.27
C PHE A 152 1.33 -13.01 4.73
N MET A 153 2.48 -13.02 5.44
CA MET A 153 2.53 -12.49 6.82
C MET A 153 2.10 -11.02 6.88
N LEU A 154 2.60 -10.21 5.95
CA LEU A 154 2.28 -8.78 5.87
C LEU A 154 0.81 -8.54 5.55
N GLU A 155 0.22 -9.34 4.65
CA GLU A 155 -1.18 -9.23 4.26
C GLU A 155 -2.14 -9.60 5.40
N GLU A 156 -1.78 -10.59 6.24
CA GLU A 156 -2.54 -10.90 7.45
C GLU A 156 -2.45 -9.79 8.50
N MET A 157 -1.28 -9.14 8.61
CA MET A 157 -1.09 -8.04 9.57
C MET A 157 -1.74 -6.74 9.12
N VAL A 158 -1.70 -6.43 7.83
CA VAL A 158 -2.12 -5.15 7.27
C VAL A 158 -2.98 -5.36 6.03
N MET A 159 -4.23 -4.89 6.11
CA MET A 159 -5.15 -4.91 4.98
C MET A 159 -5.55 -3.48 4.61
N ASN A 160 -5.42 -3.15 3.33
CA ASN A 160 -5.77 -1.83 2.78
C ASN A 160 -5.17 -0.63 3.54
N GLY A 161 -3.93 -0.76 4.02
CA GLY A 161 -3.25 0.31 4.75
C GLY A 161 -3.70 0.48 6.20
N CYS A 162 -4.44 -0.47 6.76
CA CYS A 162 -4.82 -0.51 8.17
C CYS A 162 -4.26 -1.78 8.82
N ILE A 163 -3.76 -1.65 10.05
CA ILE A 163 -3.31 -2.80 10.86
C ILE A 163 -4.57 -3.53 11.33
N VAL A 164 -4.71 -4.81 10.95
CA VAL A 164 -5.89 -5.63 11.24
C VAL A 164 -5.60 -6.63 12.34
N GLU A 165 -4.44 -7.28 12.28
CA GLU A 165 -4.06 -8.31 13.24
C GLU A 165 -2.74 -7.94 13.92
N THR A 166 -2.71 -8.16 15.24
CA THR A 166 -1.55 -7.89 16.10
C THR A 166 -1.11 -9.11 16.90
N SER A 167 -1.96 -10.14 16.99
CA SER A 167 -1.65 -11.39 17.66
C SER A 167 -0.76 -12.27 16.79
N LYS A 168 0.48 -12.49 17.23
CA LYS A 168 1.45 -13.37 16.57
C LYS A 168 0.89 -14.77 16.29
N SER A 169 0.11 -15.32 17.23
CA SER A 169 -0.46 -16.66 17.08
C SER A 169 -1.50 -16.70 15.96
N ASN A 170 -2.34 -15.66 15.85
CA ASN A 170 -3.37 -15.57 14.81
C ASN A 170 -2.74 -15.40 13.43
N ILE A 171 -1.69 -14.58 13.32
CA ILE A 171 -0.96 -14.36 12.05
C ILE A 171 -0.31 -15.65 11.55
N LEU A 172 0.30 -16.44 12.46
CA LEU A 172 1.03 -17.66 12.09
C LEU A 172 0.14 -18.86 11.77
N THR A 173 -1.09 -18.89 12.30
CA THR A 173 -2.03 -20.00 12.09
C THR A 173 -2.35 -20.25 10.61
N PRO A 174 -2.80 -19.26 9.81
CA PRO A 174 -3.10 -19.48 8.39
C PRO A 174 -1.86 -19.89 7.59
N ILE A 175 -0.69 -19.32 7.90
CA ILE A 175 0.56 -19.65 7.21
C ILE A 175 0.94 -21.12 7.44
N GLN A 176 0.83 -21.59 8.67
CA GLN A 176 1.10 -23.00 9.02
C GLN A 176 0.12 -23.98 8.38
N LEU A 177 -1.12 -23.55 8.10
CA LEU A 177 -2.09 -24.37 7.38
C LEU A 177 -1.72 -24.47 5.90
N MET A 178 -1.23 -23.39 5.30
CA MET A 178 -0.76 -23.38 3.91
C MET A 178 0.48 -24.26 3.70
N GLU A 179 1.37 -24.36 4.69
CA GLU A 179 2.55 -25.24 4.61
C GLU A 179 2.22 -26.74 4.65
N LYS A 180 1.02 -27.11 5.12
CA LYS A 180 0.59 -28.51 5.28
C LYS A 180 -0.28 -29.02 4.13
N ALA A 181 -0.65 -28.14 3.20
CA ALA A 181 -1.44 -28.47 2.02
C ALA A 181 -0.52 -28.87 0.84
#